data_AF-A0A6F9WUK0-F1
#
_entry.id   AF-A0A6F9WUK0-F1
#
_cell.length_a   1.000
_cell.length_b   1.000
_cell.length_c   1.000
_cell.angle_alpha   90.00
_cell.angle_beta   90.00
_cell.angle_gamma   90.00
#
_symmetry.space_group_name_H-M   'P 1'
#
loop_
_entity.id
_entity.type
_entity.pdbx_description
1 polymer ?
#
loop_
_entity_poly.entity_id
_entity_poly.type
_entity_poly.pdbx_seq_one_letter_code
_entity_poly.pdbx_strand_id
1 'polypeptide(L)' 'MGSLKAHPRYHVVSLRISDEERAALDAFARRTSRSVSSVMREAMGICLDSRWKSLIKPD' A
#
# COMPACT_ATOMS: atom_id res chain seq x y z
N MET A 1 6.94 -28.45 2.81
CA MET A 1 7.27 -27.32 1.91
C MET A 1 5.96 -26.78 1.36
N GLY A 2 5.64 -25.50 1.58
CA GLY A 2 4.37 -24.91 1.13
C GLY A 2 4.36 -24.75 -0.39
N SER A 3 3.31 -25.23 -1.07
CA SER A 3 3.15 -25.05 -2.51
C SER A 3 2.90 -23.58 -2.83
N LEU A 4 3.71 -22.97 -3.70
CA LEU A 4 3.38 -21.67 -4.27
C LEU A 4 2.03 -21.78 -5.01
N LYS A 5 1.02 -21.03 -4.57
CA LYS A 5 -0.24 -20.93 -5.32
C LYS A 5 0.03 -20.16 -6.62
N ALA A 6 -0.32 -20.77 -7.76
CA ALA A 6 -0.18 -20.14 -9.07
C ALA A 6 -0.92 -18.79 -9.19
N HIS A 7 -1.99 -18.59 -8.42
CA HIS A 7 -2.76 -17.35 -8.36
C HIS A 7 -2.91 -16.89 -6.89
N PRO A 8 -2.05 -15.99 -6.41
CA PRO A 8 -2.19 -15.45 -5.07
C PRO A 8 -3.45 -14.59 -4.98
N ARG A 9 -4.20 -14.70 -3.87
CA ARG A 9 -5.41 -13.90 -3.64
C ARG A 9 -5.12 -12.40 -3.55
N TYR A 10 -3.89 -12.04 -3.21
CA TYR A 10 -3.38 -10.67 -3.13
C TYR A 10 -1.85 -10.67 -3.17
N HIS A 11 -1.27 -9.60 -3.70
CA HIS A 11 0.16 -9.33 -3.58
C HIS A 11 0.46 -8.71 -2.21
N VAL A 12 1.56 -9.13 -1.59
CA VAL A 12 2.08 -8.54 -0.35
C VAL A 12 3.26 -7.66 -0.71
N VAL A 13 3.23 -6.41 -0.25
CA VAL A 13 4.33 -5.46 -0.42
C VAL A 13 4.95 -5.18 0.94
N SER A 14 6.28 -5.18 0.99
CA SER A 14 7.05 -4.75 2.17
C SER A 14 7.73 -3.43 1.84
N LEU A 15 7.53 -2.42 2.69
CA LEU A 15 8.08 -1.09 2.52
C LEU A 15 9.03 -0.79 3.69
N ARG A 16 10.11 -0.06 3.41
CA ARG A 16 10.97 0.54 4.44
C ARG A 16 10.54 1.99 4.60
N ILE A 17 10.27 2.38 5.83
CA ILE A 17 9.83 3.71 6.23
C ILE A 17 10.57 4.08 7.52
N SER A 18 10.69 5.36 7.82
CA SER A 18 11.27 5.81 9.09
C SER A 18 10.33 5.51 10.27
N ASP A 19 10.86 5.61 11.49
CA ASP A 19 10.05 5.44 12.71
C ASP A 19 8.98 6.53 12.84
N GLU A 20 9.29 7.76 12.41
CA GLU A 20 8.35 8.89 12.37
C GLU A 20 7.21 8.63 11.39
N GLU A 21 7.52 8.16 10.18
CA GLU A 21 6.52 7.82 9.16
C GLU A 21 5.61 6.69 9.63
N ARG A 22 6.19 5.66 10.26
CA ARG A 22 5.43 4.55 10.87
C ARG A 22 4.49 5.04 11.96
N ALA A 23 4.98 5.90 12.86
CA ALA A 23 4.18 6.44 13.94
C ALA A 23 3.00 7.30 13.43
N ALA A 24 3.24 8.12 12.41
CA ALA A 24 2.21 8.91 11.75
C ALA A 24 1.13 8.03 11.12
N LEU A 25 1.55 6.97 10.41
CA LEU A 25 0.64 6.02 9.77
C LEU A 25 -0.23 5.25 10.79
N ASP A 26 0.37 4.79 11.89
CA ASP A 26 -0.35 4.11 12.98
C ASP A 26 -1.36 5.05 13.66
N ALA A 27 -0.97 6.31 13.92
CA ALA A 27 -1.85 7.31 14.51
C ALA A 27 -3.04 7.63 13.60
N PHE A 28 -2.80 7.78 12.30
CA PHE A 28 -3.83 8.04 11.31
C PHE A 28 -4.82 6.87 11.18
N ALA A 29 -4.31 5.63 11.12
CA ALA A 29 -5.12 4.42 11.08
C ALA A 29 -6.05 4.32 12.30
N ARG A 30 -5.53 4.59 13.49
CA ARG A 30 -6.32 4.63 14.75
C ARG A 30 -7.39 5.71 14.73
N ARG A 31 -7.04 6.94 14.34
CA ARG A 31 -7.97 8.08 14.30
C ARG A 31 -9.13 7.86 13.33
N THR A 32 -8.89 7.15 12.23
CA THR A 32 -9.89 6.89 11.19
C THR A 32 -10.62 5.56 11.38
N SER A 33 -10.24 4.75 12.38
CA SER A 33 -10.72 3.37 12.55
C SER A 33 -10.56 2.50 11.29
N ARG A 34 -9.48 2.74 10.52
CA ARG A 34 -9.18 2.02 9.29
C ARG A 34 -7.87 1.27 9.41
N SER A 35 -7.78 0.13 8.75
CA SER A 35 -6.51 -0.60 8.67
C SER A 35 -5.52 0.13 7.76
N VAL A 36 -4.22 -0.01 8.08
CA VAL A 36 -3.11 0.51 7.26
C VAL A 36 -3.26 0.08 5.79
N SER A 37 -3.61 -1.18 5.54
CA SER A 37 -3.81 -1.68 4.18
C SER A 37 -4.99 -1.02 3.45
N SER A 38 -6.06 -0.63 4.16
CA SER A 38 -7.18 0.12 3.56
C SER A 38 -6.75 1.52 3.15
N VAL A 39 -6.03 2.21 4.02
CA VAL A 39 -5.48 3.55 3.76
C VAL A 39 -4.51 3.53 2.58
N MET A 40 -3.57 2.59 2.56
CA MET A 40 -2.58 2.48 1.49
C MET A 40 -3.20 2.13 0.14
N ARG A 41 -4.26 1.31 0.12
CA ARG A 41 -5.00 1.01 -1.13
C ARG A 41 -5.68 2.23 -1.71
N GLU A 42 -6.28 3.07 -0.86
CA GLU A 42 -6.87 4.33 -1.30
C GLU A 42 -5.81 5.30 -1.81
N ALA A 43 -4.69 5.44 -1.09
CA ALA A 43 -3.57 6.25 -1.54
C ALA A 43 -3.05 5.78 -2.91
N MET A 44 -2.90 4.47 -3.11
CA MET A 44 -2.56 3.91 -4.43
C MET A 44 -3.62 4.22 -5.48
N GLY A 45 -4.91 4.14 -5.15
CA GLY A 45 -6.00 4.52 -6.05
C GLY A 45 -5.90 5.98 -6.51
N ILE A 46 -5.65 6.89 -5.57
CA ILE A 46 -5.45 8.32 -5.85
C ILE A 46 -4.20 8.54 -6.72
N CYS A 47 -3.10 7.86 -6.41
CA CYS A 47 -1.89 7.92 -7.23
C CYS A 47 -2.14 7.34 -8.63
N LEU A 48 -2.89 6.26 -8.77
CA LEU A 48 -3.15 5.64 -10.07
C LEU A 48 -4.17 6.42 -10.89
N ASP A 49 -4.94 7.32 -10.28
CA ASP A 49 -5.94 8.09 -11.01
C ASP A 49 -5.30 9.25 -11.78
N SER A 50 -5.41 9.15 -13.11
CA SER A 50 -5.21 10.11 -14.21
C SER A 50 -3.96 11.03 -14.26
N ARG A 51 -3.30 11.36 -13.15
CA ARG A 51 -2.15 12.29 -13.09
C ARG A 51 -0.80 11.62 -12.92
N TRP A 52 -0.75 10.39 -12.39
CA TRP A 52 0.50 9.66 -12.16
C TRP A 52 0.72 8.46 -13.10
N LYS A 53 -0.28 8.11 -13.93
CA LYS A 53 -0.14 7.07 -14.97
C LYS A 53 1.01 7.36 -15.94
N SER A 54 1.37 8.62 -16.15
CA SER A 54 2.51 9.03 -16.97
C SER A 54 3.87 8.70 -16.35
N LEU A 55 3.94 8.37 -15.06
CA LEU A 55 5.16 8.06 -14.31
C LEU A 55 5.36 6.57 -14.01
N ILE A 56 4.37 5.72 -14.31
CA ILE A 56 4.42 4.25 -14.12
C ILE A 56 4.41 3.56 -15.49
N LYS A 57 5.06 4.15 -16.50
CA LYS A 57 5.48 3.37 -17.66
C LYS A 57 6.71 2.57 -17.24
N PRO A 58 6.67 1.23 -17.24
CA PRO A 58 7.90 0.47 -17.28
C PRO A 58 8.56 0.75 -18.63
N ASP A 59 9.86 1.03 -18.64
CA ASP A 59 10.70 0.88 -19.82
C ASP A 59 10.63 -0.57 -20.33
#